data_AF-A0A7M5XBD3-F1
#
_entry.id   AF-A0A7M5XBD3-F1
#
_cell.length_a   1.000
_cell.length_b   1.000
_cell.length_c   1.000
_cell.angle_alpha   90.00
_cell.angle_beta   90.00
_cell.angle_gamma   90.00
#
_symmetry.space_group_name_H-M   'P 1'
#
loop_
_entity.id
_entity.type
_entity.pdbx_description
1 polymer ?
#
loop_
_entity_poly.entity_id
_entity_poly.type
_entity_poly.pdbx_seq_one_letter_code
_entity_poly.pdbx_strand_id
1 'polypeptide(L)'
;VLSTAVPDFEKKNLFHSTSPIILTHFKDRLEQRSCINNISCKKMKFSVFLWFCGLLVKSSCEVALDDEEVFADDGFLDKKPVADEEWPPYSNEKCSQTTKLKAMYGTAIFRTSLSKKPMTSLEVDIEWNALKFHPTENIQKKGGVYIAYTTGMKGGPGGYFGVQIKGNGGQFIFSIWDGDRTFQKDGEKQIKKSTKLAWPIDMKNCKRNCQDCGIAALKEIGKEGFTTGTKCLIKHASMKEGDRYKVKLERVTKKRTINTKNFGGFKEVHKEVLNEVDREVTGSVWTVKAIVVKGESKGSEIPIGTILFESDKIGFYRLGTFDEMLGCNKCNSIYHKDTRYGPKVGADDGTFQKPIKMNGKTRYYDSTCKKYHISGSKSKSSITFESGPFTEEVTKGKTQVW
;
A
#
# COMPACT_ATOMS: atom_id res chain seq x y z
N VAL A 1 20.24 51.70 1.64
CA VAL A 1 19.13 51.79 0.66
C VAL A 1 18.90 50.41 0.07
N LEU A 2 17.65 50.01 -0.20
CA LEU A 2 17.28 48.65 -0.60
C LEU A 2 17.75 48.29 -2.03
N SER A 3 17.97 47.00 -2.30
CA SER A 3 17.14 46.22 -3.26
C SER A 3 17.61 44.76 -3.40
N THR A 4 16.71 43.86 -3.81
CA THR A 4 16.86 42.40 -3.88
C THR A 4 16.41 41.82 -5.22
N ALA A 5 17.11 40.80 -5.74
CA ALA A 5 16.64 39.74 -6.66
C ALA A 5 17.71 38.63 -6.65
N VAL A 6 17.50 37.33 -6.38
CA VAL A 6 16.46 36.35 -6.74
C VAL A 6 16.43 36.00 -8.24
N PRO A 7 16.98 34.84 -8.65
CA PRO A 7 16.78 34.27 -9.98
C PRO A 7 15.59 33.30 -10.03
N ASP A 8 14.88 33.29 -11.16
CA ASP A 8 13.71 32.45 -11.42
C ASP A 8 14.03 30.96 -11.56
N PHE A 9 13.04 30.12 -11.21
CA PHE A 9 13.11 28.65 -11.25
C PHE A 9 11.93 28.08 -12.05
N GLU A 10 12.07 27.98 -13.38
CA GLU A 10 11.04 27.39 -14.24
C GLU A 10 11.21 25.86 -14.41
N LYS A 11 10.18 25.13 -13.96
CA LYS A 11 9.60 23.91 -14.54
C LYS A 11 10.56 22.82 -15.11
N LYS A 12 10.68 21.71 -14.38
CA LYS A 12 11.00 20.39 -14.97
C LYS A 12 9.92 19.34 -14.69
N ASN A 13 9.74 18.46 -15.68
CA ASN A 13 8.56 17.63 -15.86
C ASN A 13 8.38 16.51 -14.82
N LEU A 14 7.12 16.19 -14.55
CA LEU A 14 6.68 15.01 -13.79
C LEU A 14 6.25 13.89 -14.75
N PHE A 15 6.59 12.64 -14.38
CA PHE A 15 6.29 11.37 -15.06
C PHE A 15 7.00 11.10 -16.41
N HIS A 16 7.95 10.15 -16.39
CA HIS A 16 7.64 8.76 -16.73
C HIS A 16 8.70 7.81 -16.12
N SER A 17 8.28 6.63 -15.67
CA SER A 17 9.17 5.55 -15.24
C SER A 17 8.85 4.31 -16.09
N THR A 18 9.65 4.15 -17.15
CA THR A 18 9.59 3.07 -18.13
C THR A 18 11.00 2.84 -18.64
N SER A 19 11.44 1.58 -18.65
CA SER A 19 12.74 1.16 -19.18
C SER A 19 12.56 -0.19 -19.92
N PRO A 20 13.34 -0.47 -20.98
CA PRO A 20 12.84 -1.10 -22.23
C PRO A 20 13.27 -2.59 -22.34
N ILE A 21 13.27 -3.34 -23.46
CA ILE A 21 13.36 -3.07 -24.91
C ILE A 21 12.58 -4.16 -25.71
N ILE A 22 11.92 -3.78 -26.82
CA ILE A 22 12.09 -4.32 -28.20
C ILE A 22 11.36 -3.41 -29.20
N LEU A 23 12.07 -2.98 -30.25
CA LEU A 23 11.49 -2.38 -31.46
C LEU A 23 11.18 -3.47 -32.49
N THR A 24 10.05 -3.36 -33.17
CA THR A 24 9.93 -3.65 -34.62
C THR A 24 8.74 -2.91 -35.22
N HIS A 25 8.84 -2.62 -36.52
CA HIS A 25 7.96 -1.79 -37.33
C HIS A 25 6.44 -1.96 -37.14
N PHE A 26 5.68 -0.86 -37.23
CA PHE A 26 4.77 -0.65 -38.38
C PHE A 26 4.52 0.83 -38.65
N LYS A 27 4.21 1.16 -39.90
CA LYS A 27 4.06 2.52 -40.44
C LYS A 27 2.56 2.88 -40.61
N ASP A 28 2.32 4.19 -40.75
CA ASP A 28 1.15 4.82 -41.39
C ASP A 28 -0.25 4.65 -40.76
N ARG A 29 -0.76 5.73 -40.16
CA ARG A 29 -1.84 6.53 -40.77
C ARG A 29 -2.05 7.87 -40.05
N LEU A 30 -1.88 8.95 -40.79
CA LEU A 30 -2.57 10.22 -40.55
C LEU A 30 -4.03 10.05 -41.00
N GLU A 31 -4.98 10.64 -40.28
CA GLU A 31 -5.81 11.74 -40.83
C GLU A 31 -6.81 12.32 -39.81
N GLN A 32 -6.80 13.65 -39.74
CA GLN A 32 -7.94 14.57 -39.62
C GLN A 32 -9.19 14.18 -38.81
N ARG A 33 -9.58 15.06 -37.87
CA ARG A 33 -10.83 15.84 -38.02
C ARG A 33 -10.81 17.14 -37.20
N SER A 34 -11.55 18.12 -37.72
CA SER A 34 -11.47 19.54 -37.36
C SER A 34 -12.58 20.02 -36.43
N CYS A 35 -12.37 21.24 -35.95
CA CYS A 35 -13.24 22.13 -35.19
C CYS A 35 -14.75 22.08 -35.54
N ILE A 36 -15.60 22.19 -34.50
CA ILE A 36 -16.89 22.91 -34.58
C ILE A 36 -17.03 23.78 -33.32
N ASN A 37 -17.44 25.04 -33.50
CA ASN A 37 -17.79 25.98 -32.43
C ASN A 37 -19.24 25.75 -31.95
N ASN A 38 -19.56 26.02 -30.68
CA ASN A 38 -20.42 27.16 -30.35
C ASN A 38 -20.71 27.40 -28.86
N ILE A 39 -20.53 28.67 -28.51
CA ILE A 39 -21.18 29.51 -27.50
C ILE A 39 -22.55 29.01 -26.99
N SER A 40 -22.74 28.99 -25.67
CA SER A 40 -23.82 29.77 -25.04
C SER A 40 -23.56 30.00 -23.54
N CYS A 41 -23.68 31.25 -23.11
CA CYS A 41 -23.53 31.68 -21.73
C CYS A 41 -24.89 32.18 -21.24
N LYS A 42 -25.44 31.60 -20.16
CA LYS A 42 -26.60 32.16 -19.48
C LYS A 42 -26.40 32.22 -17.97
N LYS A 43 -26.50 33.44 -17.44
CA LYS A 43 -26.47 33.78 -16.02
C LYS A 43 -27.78 33.32 -15.36
N MET A 44 -27.69 32.89 -14.10
CA MET A 44 -28.76 33.12 -13.13
C MET A 44 -28.15 33.75 -11.85
N LYS A 45 -28.84 34.75 -11.35
CA LYS A 45 -28.60 35.50 -10.10
C LYS A 45 -29.96 35.62 -9.38
N PHE A 46 -29.94 36.16 -8.16
CA PHE A 46 -31.04 36.28 -7.18
C PHE A 46 -31.20 35.02 -6.29
N SER A 47 -31.39 35.13 -4.97
CA SER A 47 -31.36 36.34 -4.12
C SER A 47 -30.86 36.05 -2.69
N VAL A 48 -30.51 37.13 -1.98
CA VAL A 48 -30.21 37.18 -0.54
C VAL A 48 -31.45 37.69 0.21
N PHE A 49 -31.76 37.18 1.41
CA PHE A 49 -32.35 37.90 2.57
C PHE A 49 -32.32 36.89 3.75
N LEU A 50 -31.55 37.04 4.83
CA LEU A 50 -31.55 38.00 5.97
C LEU A 50 -32.16 37.37 7.25
N TRP A 51 -31.26 36.99 8.16
CA TRP A 51 -31.29 37.05 9.64
C TRP A 51 -32.63 37.15 10.39
N PHE A 52 -32.82 36.28 11.41
CA PHE A 52 -33.58 36.61 12.62
C PHE A 52 -32.98 35.93 13.86
N CYS A 53 -33.11 36.58 15.02
CA CYS A 53 -32.53 36.14 16.29
C CYS A 53 -33.39 35.10 17.03
N GLY A 54 -32.70 34.16 17.68
CA GLY A 54 -32.95 33.56 19.00
C GLY A 54 -34.37 33.27 19.51
N LEU A 55 -34.58 32.04 19.98
CA LEU A 55 -35.09 31.81 21.33
C LEU A 55 -34.59 30.47 21.89
N LEU A 56 -34.31 30.43 23.19
CA LEU A 56 -34.02 29.21 23.96
C LEU A 56 -35.35 28.60 24.42
N VAL A 57 -35.62 27.35 24.05
CA VAL A 57 -36.67 26.54 24.69
C VAL A 57 -36.03 25.23 25.16
N LYS A 58 -36.03 25.03 26.48
CA LYS A 58 -35.83 23.70 27.07
C LYS A 58 -37.18 22.98 27.02
N SER A 59 -37.26 21.87 26.31
CA SER A 59 -38.33 20.88 26.49
C SER A 59 -37.70 19.57 26.98
N SER A 60 -37.95 19.24 28.24
CA SER A 60 -37.69 17.90 28.75
C SER A 60 -38.72 16.95 28.13
N CYS A 61 -38.30 16.00 27.30
CA CYS A 61 -39.12 14.85 26.96
C CYS A 61 -38.61 13.66 27.76
N GLU A 62 -39.35 13.30 28.81
CA GLU A 62 -39.36 11.93 29.29
C GLU A 62 -39.97 11.06 28.19
N VAL A 63 -39.25 10.02 27.76
CA VAL A 63 -39.80 8.95 26.94
C VAL A 63 -39.64 7.68 27.77
N ALA A 64 -40.76 7.17 28.27
CA ALA A 64 -40.81 5.97 29.05
C ALA A 64 -41.34 4.81 28.20
N LEU A 65 -40.51 3.77 28.13
CA LEU A 65 -40.86 2.36 27.98
C LEU A 65 -41.39 1.82 26.63
N ASP A 66 -41.13 0.52 26.53
CA ASP A 66 -41.72 -0.52 25.67
C ASP A 66 -41.52 -0.41 24.16
N ASP A 67 -40.50 -1.13 23.68
CA ASP A 67 -40.71 -2.27 22.76
C ASP A 67 -39.41 -3.13 22.70
N GLU A 68 -39.43 -4.33 23.28
CA GLU A 68 -38.40 -5.34 23.01
C GLU A 68 -38.66 -5.96 21.63
N GLU A 69 -38.12 -5.33 20.57
CA GLU A 69 -38.01 -6.01 19.27
C GLU A 69 -37.04 -7.18 19.39
N VAL A 70 -37.62 -8.36 19.63
CA VAL A 70 -36.97 -9.65 19.44
C VAL A 70 -36.54 -9.75 17.98
N PHE A 71 -35.26 -9.47 17.72
CA PHE A 71 -34.65 -9.77 16.43
C PHE A 71 -34.76 -11.27 16.18
N ALA A 72 -35.72 -11.64 15.33
CA ALA A 72 -35.85 -13.00 14.84
C ALA A 72 -34.54 -13.39 14.16
N ASP A 73 -33.88 -14.42 14.69
CA ASP A 73 -32.65 -15.01 14.18
C ASP A 73 -32.86 -15.36 12.70
N ASP A 74 -32.36 -14.51 11.80
CA ASP A 74 -32.57 -14.60 10.35
C ASP A 74 -31.74 -15.76 9.79
N GLY A 75 -32.31 -16.95 10.00
CA GLY A 75 -31.99 -18.25 9.44
C GLY A 75 -30.56 -18.39 8.96
N PHE A 76 -29.70 -18.98 9.81
CA PHE A 76 -28.43 -19.54 9.39
C PHE A 76 -28.68 -20.58 8.30
N LEU A 77 -28.76 -20.11 7.05
CA LEU A 77 -28.94 -20.92 5.87
C LEU A 77 -27.75 -21.86 5.81
N ASP A 78 -28.02 -23.14 6.07
CA ASP A 78 -27.10 -24.23 5.85
C ASP A 78 -26.60 -24.15 4.41
N LYS A 79 -25.45 -23.49 4.24
CA LYS A 79 -24.70 -23.54 3.00
C LYS A 79 -24.29 -24.99 2.85
N LYS A 80 -25.02 -25.71 1.98
CA LYS A 80 -24.62 -27.02 1.48
C LYS A 80 -23.11 -27.01 1.31
N PRO A 81 -22.38 -28.00 1.86
CA PRO A 81 -20.93 -28.06 1.70
C PRO A 81 -20.64 -27.92 0.20
N VAL A 82 -19.91 -26.86 -0.14
CA VAL A 82 -19.51 -26.60 -1.52
C VAL A 82 -18.71 -27.82 -1.93
N ALA A 83 -19.23 -28.59 -2.89
CA ALA A 83 -18.56 -29.78 -3.40
C ALA A 83 -17.12 -29.39 -3.76
N ASP A 84 -16.14 -30.22 -3.36
CA ASP A 84 -14.72 -29.90 -3.51
C ASP A 84 -14.42 -29.51 -4.96
N GLU A 85 -14.30 -28.21 -5.21
CA GLU A 85 -14.14 -27.68 -6.56
C GLU A 85 -12.81 -28.20 -7.12
N GLU A 86 -12.91 -29.07 -8.13
CA GLU A 86 -11.75 -29.73 -8.69
C GLU A 86 -10.75 -28.69 -9.18
N TRP A 87 -9.53 -28.77 -8.65
CA TRP A 87 -8.54 -27.74 -8.89
C TRP A 87 -8.08 -27.79 -10.37
N PRO A 88 -8.27 -26.71 -11.15
CA PRO A 88 -7.98 -26.74 -12.59
C PRO A 88 -6.52 -27.09 -12.89
N PRO A 89 -6.22 -27.86 -13.95
CA PRO A 89 -4.88 -28.38 -14.22
C PRO A 89 -3.75 -27.36 -14.09
N TYR A 90 -2.67 -27.78 -13.45
CA TYR A 90 -1.48 -26.94 -13.29
C TYR A 90 -0.81 -26.67 -14.64
N SER A 91 -0.47 -25.40 -14.91
CA SER A 91 0.37 -25.09 -16.07
C SER A 91 1.80 -25.59 -15.84
N ASN A 92 2.27 -26.48 -16.71
CA ASN A 92 3.66 -26.93 -16.74
C ASN A 92 4.63 -25.88 -17.32
N GLU A 93 4.13 -24.84 -17.99
CA GLU A 93 4.94 -23.79 -18.64
C GLU A 93 5.91 -23.10 -17.66
N LYS A 94 7.06 -22.64 -18.15
CA LYS A 94 7.98 -21.85 -17.34
C LYS A 94 7.29 -20.56 -16.87
N CYS A 95 7.36 -20.27 -15.57
CA CYS A 95 6.74 -19.06 -15.04
C CYS A 95 7.46 -17.81 -15.56
N SER A 96 6.71 -16.89 -16.14
CA SER A 96 7.19 -15.69 -16.83
C SER A 96 6.31 -14.47 -16.46
N GLN A 97 6.56 -13.30 -17.06
CA GLN A 97 5.61 -12.19 -16.91
C GLN A 97 4.26 -12.46 -17.59
N THR A 98 4.16 -13.34 -18.59
CA THR A 98 2.88 -13.66 -19.25
C THR A 98 2.09 -14.72 -18.48
N THR A 99 2.78 -15.74 -17.96
CA THR A 99 2.19 -16.93 -17.30
C THR A 99 2.06 -16.84 -15.78
N LYS A 100 2.41 -15.69 -15.17
CA LYS A 100 2.24 -15.45 -13.73
C LYS A 100 0.96 -14.69 -13.38
N LEU A 101 0.43 -14.95 -12.19
CA LEU A 101 -0.62 -14.15 -11.58
C LEU A 101 -0.14 -12.70 -11.34
N LYS A 102 -0.99 -11.75 -11.68
CA LYS A 102 -0.69 -10.31 -11.67
C LYS A 102 -1.06 -9.67 -10.34
N ALA A 103 -0.25 -8.71 -9.93
CA ALA A 103 -0.55 -7.89 -8.77
C ALA A 103 -1.77 -7.00 -9.03
N MET A 104 -2.67 -6.94 -8.05
CA MET A 104 -3.81 -6.03 -8.02
C MET A 104 -3.46 -4.80 -7.18
N TYR A 105 -3.99 -3.63 -7.57
CA TYR A 105 -3.68 -2.36 -6.90
C TYR A 105 -4.96 -1.60 -6.59
N GLY A 106 -5.03 -1.08 -5.36
CA GLY A 106 -6.09 -0.20 -4.88
C GLY A 106 -5.56 1.20 -4.62
N THR A 107 -6.40 2.22 -4.79
CA THR A 107 -6.08 3.61 -4.47
C THR A 107 -7.27 4.28 -3.78
N ALA A 108 -7.04 4.76 -2.56
CA ALA A 108 -8.01 5.50 -1.76
C ALA A 108 -8.03 6.97 -2.18
N ILE A 109 -9.24 7.49 -2.45
CA ILE A 109 -9.48 8.92 -2.65
C ILE A 109 -10.16 9.46 -1.40
N PHE A 110 -9.61 10.53 -0.84
CA PHE A 110 -10.08 11.19 0.37
C PHE A 110 -10.71 12.55 0.05
N ARG A 111 -11.60 13.03 0.94
CA ARG A 111 -12.21 14.37 0.81
C ARG A 111 -11.15 15.48 0.82
N THR A 112 -10.17 15.35 1.73
CA THR A 112 -8.96 16.19 1.73
C THR A 112 -7.78 15.35 1.28
N SER A 113 -7.14 15.71 0.17
CA SER A 113 -6.03 14.92 -0.37
C SER A 113 -4.84 14.88 0.60
N LEU A 114 -4.14 13.75 0.64
CA LEU A 114 -2.96 13.56 1.49
C LEU A 114 -1.79 14.48 1.14
N SER A 115 -1.78 15.08 -0.06
CA SER A 115 -0.84 16.14 -0.43
C SER A 115 -1.16 17.49 0.24
N LYS A 116 -2.42 17.74 0.61
CA LYS A 116 -2.85 18.94 1.35
C LYS A 116 -2.84 18.70 2.87
N LYS A 117 -3.29 17.52 3.30
CA LYS A 117 -3.34 17.10 4.70
C LYS A 117 -2.69 15.73 4.86
N PRO A 118 -1.37 15.67 5.05
CA PRO A 118 -0.64 14.41 5.17
C PRO A 118 -1.10 13.60 6.38
N MET A 119 -1.06 12.27 6.24
CA MET A 119 -1.41 11.39 7.34
C MET A 119 -0.28 11.30 8.37
N THR A 120 -0.65 11.29 9.65
CA THR A 120 0.20 11.06 10.83
C THR A 120 -0.09 9.71 11.49
N SER A 121 -1.24 9.12 11.19
CA SER A 121 -1.58 7.74 11.53
C SER A 121 -2.46 7.09 10.45
N LEU A 122 -2.45 5.76 10.41
CA LEU A 122 -3.19 4.93 9.48
C LEU A 122 -3.62 3.64 10.18
N GLU A 123 -4.92 3.38 10.21
CA GLU A 123 -5.53 2.15 10.69
C GLU A 123 -6.25 1.44 9.52
N VAL A 124 -6.00 0.15 9.37
CA VAL A 124 -6.63 -0.74 8.38
C VAL A 124 -6.87 -2.09 9.01
N ASP A 125 -8.03 -2.71 8.74
CA ASP A 125 -8.22 -4.13 9.03
C ASP A 125 -8.03 -4.94 7.75
N ILE A 126 -7.30 -6.05 7.83
CA ILE A 126 -7.05 -7.00 6.76
C ILE A 126 -7.66 -8.33 7.19
N GLU A 127 -8.54 -8.91 6.38
CA GLU A 127 -9.13 -10.23 6.59
C GLU A 127 -8.77 -11.17 5.43
N TRP A 128 -8.18 -12.32 5.76
CA TRP A 128 -7.89 -13.37 4.79
C TRP A 128 -9.16 -14.20 4.57
N ASN A 129 -9.95 -13.87 3.54
CA ASN A 129 -11.21 -14.56 3.29
C ASN A 129 -11.03 -15.95 2.66
N ALA A 130 -10.02 -16.12 1.81
CA ALA A 130 -9.63 -17.41 1.27
C ALA A 130 -8.12 -17.43 0.94
N LEU A 131 -7.44 -18.53 1.24
CA LEU A 131 -6.07 -18.77 0.79
C LEU A 131 -5.81 -20.28 0.62
N LYS A 132 -5.95 -20.76 -0.62
CA LYS A 132 -5.67 -22.15 -0.98
C LYS A 132 -4.50 -22.22 -1.96
N PHE A 133 -3.62 -23.21 -1.81
CA PHE A 133 -2.52 -23.48 -2.73
C PHE A 133 -2.86 -24.72 -3.56
N HIS A 134 -2.39 -24.81 -4.81
CA HIS A 134 -2.50 -26.05 -5.60
C HIS A 134 -1.88 -27.21 -4.78
N PRO A 135 -2.47 -28.42 -4.77
CA PRO A 135 -1.97 -29.56 -4.01
C PRO A 135 -0.55 -30.05 -4.38
N THR A 136 0.09 -29.47 -5.40
CA THR A 136 1.48 -29.81 -5.78
C THR A 136 2.47 -29.15 -4.83
N GLU A 137 3.22 -29.96 -4.09
CA GLU A 137 4.16 -29.58 -3.02
C GLU A 137 5.09 -28.38 -3.36
N ASN A 138 5.58 -28.30 -4.61
CA ASN A 138 6.45 -27.22 -5.07
C ASN A 138 5.84 -25.81 -4.90
N ILE A 139 4.52 -25.68 -4.99
CA ILE A 139 3.84 -24.39 -4.86
C ILE A 139 3.65 -24.01 -3.40
N GLN A 140 3.34 -24.98 -2.54
CA GLN A 140 3.27 -24.78 -1.09
C GLN A 140 4.62 -24.28 -0.54
N LYS A 141 5.75 -24.78 -1.06
CA LYS A 141 7.10 -24.35 -0.63
C LYS A 141 7.54 -22.97 -1.16
N LYS A 142 7.05 -22.52 -2.32
CA LYS A 142 7.60 -21.33 -3.04
C LYS A 142 6.62 -20.19 -3.28
N GLY A 143 5.31 -20.48 -3.30
CA GLY A 143 4.26 -19.51 -3.54
C GLY A 143 3.85 -18.74 -2.28
N GLY A 144 3.08 -17.69 -2.49
CA GLY A 144 2.48 -16.89 -1.42
C GLY A 144 1.84 -15.60 -1.92
N VAL A 145 1.28 -14.86 -0.98
CA VAL A 145 0.57 -13.59 -1.20
C VAL A 145 1.15 -12.52 -0.28
N TYR A 146 1.28 -11.29 -0.76
CA TYR A 146 1.61 -10.12 0.06
C TYR A 146 0.56 -9.02 -0.06
N ILE A 147 -0.25 -8.89 1.00
CA ILE A 147 -1.23 -7.83 1.20
C ILE A 147 -0.50 -6.64 1.82
N ALA A 148 -0.30 -5.58 1.03
CA ALA A 148 0.53 -4.46 1.44
C ALA A 148 -0.09 -3.08 1.18
N TYR A 149 0.30 -2.11 2.00
CA TYR A 149 -0.01 -0.69 1.83
C TYR A 149 1.28 0.07 1.50
N THR A 150 1.28 0.81 0.40
CA THR A 150 2.39 1.71 0.04
C THR A 150 2.24 3.06 0.70
N THR A 151 3.33 3.56 1.28
CA THR A 151 3.43 4.91 1.86
C THR A 151 4.64 5.67 1.30
N GLY A 152 4.65 7.00 1.44
CA GLY A 152 5.80 7.81 1.05
C GLY A 152 5.74 9.24 1.59
N MET A 153 6.91 9.79 1.94
CA MET A 153 7.12 11.16 2.39
C MET A 153 7.61 12.03 1.23
N LYS A 154 7.23 13.31 1.18
CA LYS A 154 7.50 14.17 0.01
C LYS A 154 9.01 14.38 -0.16
N GLY A 155 9.58 13.86 -1.25
CA GLY A 155 11.03 13.89 -1.51
C GLY A 155 11.84 13.20 -0.40
N GLY A 156 11.30 12.16 0.21
CA GLY A 156 11.90 11.45 1.34
C GLY A 156 11.50 9.97 1.35
N PRO A 157 11.74 9.26 2.48
CA PRO A 157 11.59 7.81 2.54
C PRO A 157 10.16 7.33 2.23
N GLY A 158 10.05 6.12 1.70
CA GLY A 158 8.80 5.50 1.33
C GLY A 158 8.96 4.01 1.08
N GLY A 159 7.86 3.28 0.90
CA GLY A 159 7.90 1.83 0.75
C GLY A 159 6.54 1.23 1.08
N TYR A 160 6.54 0.13 1.81
CA TYR A 160 5.32 -0.58 2.15
C TYR A 160 5.35 -1.22 3.55
N PHE A 161 4.16 -1.45 4.08
CA PHE A 161 3.93 -2.30 5.24
C PHE A 161 2.73 -3.22 4.99
N GLY A 162 2.69 -4.38 5.64
CA GLY A 162 1.58 -5.30 5.44
C GLY A 162 1.83 -6.72 5.92
N VAL A 163 1.03 -7.63 5.39
CA VAL A 163 0.82 -8.99 5.85
C VAL A 163 1.08 -9.96 4.70
N GLN A 164 1.91 -10.97 4.93
CA GLN A 164 2.29 -11.95 3.94
C GLN A 164 2.01 -13.35 4.47
N ILE A 165 1.43 -14.22 3.64
CA ILE A 165 1.41 -15.67 3.87
C ILE A 165 2.14 -16.36 2.72
N LYS A 166 3.02 -17.30 3.08
CA LYS A 166 3.58 -18.34 2.21
C LYS A 166 3.08 -19.69 2.72
N GLY A 167 3.20 -20.75 1.93
CA GLY A 167 2.88 -22.11 2.42
C GLY A 167 3.86 -22.64 3.49
N ASN A 168 4.85 -21.85 3.94
CA ASN A 168 5.62 -22.10 5.16
C ASN A 168 5.33 -21.11 6.31
N GLY A 169 4.18 -20.43 6.28
CA GLY A 169 3.65 -19.60 7.36
C GLY A 169 3.51 -18.11 7.03
N GLY A 170 2.86 -17.39 7.95
CA GLY A 170 2.67 -15.95 7.89
C GLY A 170 3.85 -15.11 8.40
N GLN A 171 3.90 -13.85 7.96
CA GLN A 171 4.78 -12.83 8.49
C GLN A 171 4.25 -11.41 8.25
N PHE A 172 4.56 -10.50 9.17
CA PHE A 172 4.39 -9.07 9.00
C PHE A 172 5.69 -8.45 8.47
N ILE A 173 5.58 -7.51 7.53
CA ILE A 173 6.72 -6.78 6.97
C ILE A 173 6.44 -5.28 7.00
N PHE A 174 7.46 -4.51 7.38
CA PHE A 174 7.55 -3.07 7.17
C PHE A 174 8.88 -2.77 6.47
N SER A 175 8.84 -2.49 5.17
CA SER A 175 10.02 -2.28 4.31
C SER A 175 9.97 -0.88 3.71
N ILE A 176 10.92 -0.05 4.11
CA ILE A 176 11.05 1.33 3.69
C ILE A 176 12.41 1.53 3.03
N TRP A 177 12.43 2.27 1.93
CA TRP A 177 13.59 2.77 1.22
C TRP A 177 13.99 4.14 1.76
N ASP A 178 15.30 4.42 1.79
CA ASP A 178 15.81 5.79 1.85
C ASP A 178 15.33 6.58 0.60
N GLY A 179 15.16 7.89 0.72
CA GLY A 179 14.34 8.69 -0.21
C GLY A 179 14.77 8.67 -1.68
N ASP A 180 16.06 8.89 -1.96
CA ASP A 180 16.60 9.05 -3.33
C ASP A 180 17.84 8.18 -3.59
N ARG A 181 17.99 7.11 -2.81
CA ARG A 181 19.12 6.16 -2.80
C ARG A 181 19.54 5.60 -4.16
N THR A 182 18.64 5.56 -5.14
CA THR A 182 18.87 4.93 -6.43
C THR A 182 18.53 5.87 -7.59
N PHE A 183 19.33 5.84 -8.65
CA PHE A 183 19.13 6.63 -9.86
C PHE A 183 19.32 5.76 -11.11
N GLN A 184 18.95 6.27 -12.28
CA GLN A 184 19.28 5.64 -13.56
C GLN A 184 20.50 6.32 -14.17
N LYS A 185 21.42 5.51 -14.70
CA LYS A 185 22.57 5.94 -15.49
C LYS A 185 22.73 4.93 -16.62
N ASP A 186 22.82 5.41 -17.87
CA ASP A 186 23.06 4.57 -19.06
C ASP A 186 22.05 3.40 -19.22
N GLY A 187 20.81 3.61 -18.76
CA GLY A 187 19.73 2.60 -18.74
C GLY A 187 19.74 1.66 -17.53
N GLU A 188 20.82 1.62 -16.76
CA GLU A 188 20.97 0.78 -15.57
C GLU A 188 20.58 1.51 -14.28
N LYS A 189 20.18 0.75 -13.26
CA LYS A 189 19.85 1.28 -11.93
C LYS A 189 21.08 1.22 -11.02
N GLN A 190 21.55 2.39 -10.60
CA GLN A 190 22.74 2.60 -9.78
C GLN A 190 22.37 3.11 -8.37
N ILE A 191 23.28 3.00 -7.41
CA ILE A 191 23.12 3.55 -6.05
C ILE A 191 23.94 4.84 -5.84
N LYS A 192 23.44 5.72 -4.98
CA LYS A 192 24.15 6.92 -4.51
C LYS A 192 23.93 7.12 -3.01
N LYS A 193 24.66 8.06 -2.39
CA LYS A 193 24.35 8.58 -1.05
C LYS A 193 22.93 9.15 -1.04
N SER A 194 22.11 8.80 -0.04
CA SER A 194 20.75 9.35 0.03
C SER A 194 20.70 10.64 0.85
N THR A 195 19.88 11.57 0.39
CA THR A 195 19.55 12.82 1.07
C THR A 195 18.68 12.63 2.32
N LYS A 196 17.88 11.56 2.39
CA LYS A 196 16.98 11.28 3.52
C LYS A 196 16.90 9.80 3.83
N LEU A 197 17.23 9.44 5.06
CA LEU A 197 17.28 8.06 5.55
C LEU A 197 15.98 7.61 6.23
N ALA A 198 15.67 6.32 6.09
CA ALA A 198 14.80 5.60 7.02
C ALA A 198 15.66 4.68 7.88
N TRP A 199 15.75 4.94 9.19
CA TRP A 199 16.68 4.27 10.10
C TRP A 199 15.94 3.39 11.13
N PRO A 200 16.40 2.17 11.44
CA PRO A 200 15.79 1.38 12.51
C PRO A 200 16.01 2.07 13.87
N ILE A 201 14.98 2.06 14.71
CA ILE A 201 15.07 2.39 16.14
C ILE A 201 14.93 1.13 16.97
N ASP A 202 14.01 0.23 16.58
CA ASP A 202 13.87 -1.10 17.14
C ASP A 202 14.80 -2.10 16.43
N MET A 203 16.00 -2.30 16.98
CA MET A 203 16.97 -3.25 16.43
C MET A 203 16.61 -4.73 16.64
N LYS A 204 15.54 -5.06 17.39
CA LYS A 204 15.10 -6.45 17.60
C LYS A 204 14.44 -7.00 16.35
N ASN A 205 13.53 -6.22 15.76
CA ASN A 205 12.74 -6.63 14.60
C ASN A 205 13.16 -5.93 13.30
N CYS A 206 13.78 -4.75 13.40
CA CYS A 206 14.22 -3.94 12.26
C CYS A 206 15.73 -3.97 12.06
N LYS A 207 16.15 -3.97 10.80
CA LYS A 207 17.55 -3.75 10.41
C LYS A 207 17.65 -2.98 9.10
N ARG A 208 18.81 -2.35 8.88
CA ARG A 208 19.20 -1.86 7.57
C ARG A 208 19.21 -3.03 6.57
N ASN A 209 18.64 -2.83 5.39
CA ASN A 209 18.43 -3.86 4.38
C ASN A 209 18.64 -3.30 2.98
N CYS A 210 19.18 -4.07 2.04
CA CYS A 210 18.98 -3.75 0.63
C CYS A 210 17.60 -4.24 0.18
N GLN A 211 16.69 -3.30 -0.07
CA GLN A 211 15.34 -3.60 -0.53
C GLN A 211 15.31 -4.00 -2.01
N ASP A 212 16.26 -3.51 -2.81
CA ASP A 212 16.26 -3.66 -4.29
C ASP A 212 17.28 -4.67 -4.84
N CYS A 213 18.22 -5.18 -4.04
CA CYS A 213 19.34 -6.02 -4.51
C CYS A 213 18.93 -7.43 -4.98
N GLY A 214 17.63 -7.69 -5.14
CA GLY A 214 17.13 -8.84 -5.90
C GLY A 214 17.18 -8.64 -7.42
N ILE A 215 17.32 -7.40 -7.91
CA ILE A 215 17.48 -7.12 -9.35
C ILE A 215 18.95 -7.30 -9.77
N ALA A 216 19.18 -7.76 -11.00
CA ALA A 216 20.52 -8.09 -11.51
C ALA A 216 21.53 -6.94 -11.32
N ALA A 217 21.18 -5.73 -11.73
CA ALA A 217 22.04 -4.53 -11.66
C ALA A 217 22.49 -4.14 -10.23
N LEU A 218 21.79 -4.60 -9.18
CA LEU A 218 22.12 -4.29 -7.78
C LEU A 218 22.50 -5.53 -6.96
N LYS A 219 22.63 -6.69 -7.60
CA LYS A 219 22.82 -7.97 -6.89
C LYS A 219 24.18 -8.06 -6.19
N GLU A 220 25.24 -7.64 -6.86
CA GLU A 220 26.61 -7.72 -6.34
C GLU A 220 26.84 -6.69 -5.22
N ILE A 221 26.39 -5.45 -5.44
CA ILE A 221 26.19 -4.39 -4.43
C ILE A 221 25.47 -4.93 -3.18
N GLY A 222 24.44 -5.78 -3.34
CA GLY A 222 23.76 -6.42 -2.21
C GLY A 222 24.64 -7.39 -1.40
N LYS A 223 25.55 -8.12 -2.05
CA LYS A 223 26.49 -9.06 -1.42
C LYS A 223 27.62 -8.32 -0.70
N GLU A 224 28.15 -7.26 -1.32
CA GLU A 224 29.12 -6.33 -0.71
C GLU A 224 28.56 -5.68 0.57
N GLY A 225 27.23 -5.68 0.71
CA GLY A 225 26.55 -5.43 1.96
C GLY A 225 25.91 -4.06 2.07
N PHE A 226 25.80 -3.32 0.96
CA PHE A 226 25.06 -2.07 0.88
C PHE A 226 23.61 -2.22 1.37
N THR A 227 23.06 -1.11 1.84
CA THR A 227 21.69 -1.02 2.35
C THR A 227 20.97 0.14 1.69
N THR A 228 19.72 -0.08 1.27
CA THR A 228 18.92 0.93 0.58
C THR A 228 17.75 1.45 1.41
N GLY A 229 17.65 1.03 2.67
CA GLY A 229 16.62 1.43 3.61
C GLY A 229 16.56 0.50 4.82
N THR A 230 15.40 0.42 5.44
CA THR A 230 15.15 -0.37 6.67
C THR A 230 14.00 -1.35 6.48
N LYS A 231 14.21 -2.59 6.93
CA LYS A 231 13.20 -3.64 6.94
C LYS A 231 12.99 -4.13 8.37
N CYS A 232 11.75 -4.05 8.84
CA CYS A 232 11.26 -4.80 9.99
C CYS A 232 10.50 -6.05 9.51
N LEU A 233 10.71 -7.19 10.15
CA LEU A 233 10.06 -8.44 9.80
C LEU A 233 9.79 -9.27 11.05
N ILE A 234 8.55 -9.71 11.22
CA ILE A 234 8.13 -10.64 12.29
C ILE A 234 7.44 -11.83 11.66
N LYS A 235 7.95 -13.04 11.95
CA LYS A 235 7.27 -14.29 11.61
C LYS A 235 6.06 -14.48 12.52
N HIS A 236 4.94 -14.87 11.94
CA HIS A 236 3.70 -15.19 12.65
C HIS A 236 3.09 -16.43 11.98
N ALA A 237 3.66 -17.60 12.31
CA ALA A 237 3.44 -18.84 11.56
C ALA A 237 2.00 -19.36 11.64
N SER A 238 1.26 -19.03 12.72
CA SER A 238 -0.15 -19.40 12.96
C SER A 238 -1.16 -18.70 12.05
N MET A 239 -0.73 -17.71 11.26
CA MET A 239 -1.58 -16.94 10.35
C MET A 239 -2.20 -17.82 9.26
N LYS A 240 -3.53 -17.78 9.14
CA LYS A 240 -4.31 -18.65 8.26
C LYS A 240 -5.55 -17.97 7.65
N GLU A 241 -6.22 -18.70 6.77
CA GLU A 241 -7.55 -18.34 6.27
C GLU A 241 -8.53 -18.13 7.44
N GLY A 242 -9.38 -17.11 7.31
CA GLY A 242 -10.33 -16.68 8.33
C GLY A 242 -9.78 -15.68 9.35
N ASP A 243 -8.45 -15.52 9.47
CA ASP A 243 -7.86 -14.54 10.39
C ASP A 243 -8.08 -13.10 9.92
N ARG A 244 -8.19 -12.18 10.90
CA ARG A 244 -8.31 -10.74 10.67
C ARG A 244 -7.37 -9.96 11.59
N TYR A 245 -6.61 -9.04 11.00
CA TYR A 245 -5.62 -8.21 11.70
C TYR A 245 -5.88 -6.73 11.46
N LYS A 246 -5.95 -5.95 12.55
CA LYS A 246 -5.93 -4.49 12.51
C LYS A 246 -4.48 -4.02 12.52
N VAL A 247 -3.99 -3.51 11.39
CA VAL A 247 -2.63 -2.97 11.27
C VAL A 247 -2.67 -1.46 11.47
N LYS A 248 -1.81 -0.97 12.36
CA LYS A 248 -1.64 0.45 12.69
C LYS A 248 -0.23 0.91 12.33
N LEU A 249 -0.14 2.02 11.61
CA LEU A 249 1.07 2.80 11.36
C LEU A 249 0.87 4.17 12.00
N GLU A 250 1.75 4.59 12.91
CA GLU A 250 1.54 5.81 13.71
C GLU A 250 2.83 6.58 14.00
N ARG A 251 2.78 7.91 13.93
CA ARG A 251 3.88 8.80 14.30
C ARG A 251 3.89 9.06 15.81
N VAL A 252 4.68 8.28 16.54
CA VAL A 252 4.84 8.43 18.00
C VAL A 252 5.74 9.60 18.41
N THR A 253 6.55 10.17 17.52
CA THR A 253 7.37 11.36 17.85
C THR A 253 7.54 12.26 16.63
N LYS A 254 7.22 13.56 16.76
CA LYS A 254 7.31 14.53 15.65
C LYS A 254 8.75 14.87 15.26
N LYS A 255 9.67 14.95 16.23
CA LYS A 255 11.10 15.21 16.03
C LYS A 255 11.92 14.44 17.07
N ARG A 256 12.88 13.63 16.63
CA ARG A 256 13.93 12.99 17.42
C ARG A 256 15.24 13.08 16.63
N THR A 257 16.36 13.22 17.33
CA THR A 257 17.71 13.09 16.76
C THR A 257 18.33 11.80 17.28
N ILE A 258 19.01 11.07 16.40
CA ILE A 258 19.81 9.88 16.74
C ILE A 258 21.18 9.99 16.07
N ASN A 259 22.19 9.34 16.63
CA ASN A 259 23.42 9.00 15.91
C ASN A 259 23.27 7.60 15.32
N THR A 260 23.45 7.43 14.00
CA THR A 260 23.24 6.14 13.31
C THR A 260 24.14 5.01 13.80
N LYS A 261 25.34 5.35 14.30
CA LYS A 261 26.31 4.41 14.89
C LYS A 261 25.70 3.60 16.05
N ASN A 262 24.81 4.23 16.82
CA ASN A 262 24.16 3.61 17.98
C ASN A 262 23.01 2.66 17.57
N PHE A 263 22.65 2.62 16.29
CA PHE A 263 21.54 1.84 15.72
C PHE A 263 22.02 1.00 14.53
N GLY A 264 23.11 0.25 14.75
CA GLY A 264 23.71 -0.68 13.80
C GLY A 264 24.71 -0.08 12.81
N GLY A 265 24.74 1.26 12.67
CA GLY A 265 25.68 1.98 11.82
C GLY A 265 25.54 1.76 10.31
N PHE A 266 26.36 2.47 9.54
CA PHE A 266 26.68 2.08 8.17
C PHE A 266 27.80 1.03 8.14
N LYS A 267 27.79 0.16 7.13
CA LYS A 267 28.93 -0.73 6.85
C LYS A 267 30.03 0.04 6.11
N GLU A 268 31.28 -0.37 6.25
CA GLU A 268 32.45 0.29 5.66
C GLU A 268 32.31 0.55 4.14
N VAL A 269 31.70 -0.37 3.39
CA VAL A 269 31.45 -0.20 1.94
C VAL A 269 30.65 1.07 1.57
N HIS A 270 29.77 1.56 2.47
CA HIS A 270 29.08 2.83 2.28
C HIS A 270 30.04 4.04 2.38
N LYS A 271 31.04 3.97 3.25
CA LYS A 271 32.08 4.99 3.40
C LYS A 271 33.04 4.96 2.21
N GLU A 272 33.52 3.77 1.82
CA GLU A 272 34.47 3.59 0.72
C GLU A 272 33.92 4.04 -0.64
N VAL A 273 32.67 3.67 -0.96
CA VAL A 273 32.11 3.87 -2.31
C VAL A 273 31.17 5.08 -2.41
N LEU A 274 30.41 5.39 -1.35
CA LEU A 274 29.43 6.49 -1.37
C LEU A 274 29.85 7.72 -0.55
N ASN A 275 31.00 7.66 0.13
CA ASN A 275 31.40 8.64 1.15
C ASN A 275 30.25 8.91 2.15
N GLU A 276 29.60 7.83 2.60
CA GLU A 276 28.47 7.84 3.53
C GLU A 276 28.89 7.19 4.85
N VAL A 277 29.11 8.03 5.85
CA VAL A 277 29.52 7.66 7.21
C VAL A 277 28.38 7.83 8.20
N ASP A 278 28.54 7.25 9.38
CA ASP A 278 27.62 7.49 10.50
C ASP A 278 27.55 8.97 10.88
N ARG A 279 26.32 9.43 11.15
CA ARG A 279 26.02 10.83 11.42
C ARG A 279 24.82 10.99 12.33
N GLU A 280 24.59 12.20 12.78
CA GLU A 280 23.30 12.57 13.33
C GLU A 280 22.22 12.63 12.25
N VAL A 281 21.07 12.05 12.57
CA VAL A 281 19.87 12.02 11.73
C VAL A 281 18.70 12.54 12.57
N THR A 282 18.05 13.59 12.08
CA THR A 282 16.89 14.19 12.74
C THR A 282 15.64 13.90 11.92
N GLY A 283 14.60 13.37 12.55
CA GLY A 283 13.40 12.95 11.85
C GLY A 283 12.22 12.66 12.76
N SER A 284 11.15 12.15 12.18
CA SER A 284 9.98 11.68 12.93
C SER A 284 10.08 10.18 13.23
N VAL A 285 9.65 9.76 14.41
CA VAL A 285 9.65 8.33 14.81
C VAL A 285 8.26 7.76 14.57
N TRP A 286 8.22 6.60 13.93
CA TRP A 286 7.00 5.88 13.58
C TRP A 286 7.06 4.44 14.05
N THR A 287 5.93 3.93 14.52
CA THR A 287 5.72 2.53 14.88
C THR A 287 4.78 1.87 13.89
N VAL A 288 4.95 0.55 13.71
CA VAL A 288 3.94 -0.31 13.10
C VAL A 288 3.62 -1.44 14.06
N LYS A 289 2.33 -1.72 14.28
CA LYS A 289 1.85 -2.88 15.03
C LYS A 289 0.62 -3.50 14.37
N ALA A 290 0.41 -4.79 14.60
CA ALA A 290 -0.84 -5.47 14.30
C ALA A 290 -1.59 -5.80 15.59
N ILE A 291 -2.91 -5.89 15.52
CA ILE A 291 -3.78 -6.36 16.60
C ILE A 291 -4.65 -7.48 16.01
N VAL A 292 -4.71 -8.64 16.65
CA VAL A 292 -5.52 -9.77 16.17
C VAL A 292 -7.00 -9.47 16.48
N VAL A 293 -7.82 -9.33 15.45
CA VAL A 293 -9.27 -9.05 15.55
C VAL A 293 -10.08 -10.35 15.52
N LYS A 294 -9.61 -11.33 14.73
CA LYS A 294 -10.17 -12.69 14.59
C LYS A 294 -8.99 -13.63 14.35
N GLY A 295 -9.01 -14.79 15.01
CA GLY A 295 -7.90 -15.75 15.05
C GLY A 295 -7.61 -16.21 16.48
N GLU A 296 -6.67 -17.16 16.63
CA GLU A 296 -6.38 -17.86 17.90
C GLU A 296 -5.95 -16.93 19.05
N SER A 297 -5.28 -15.82 18.75
CA SER A 297 -4.76 -14.86 19.75
C SER A 297 -5.51 -13.53 19.73
N LYS A 298 -6.84 -13.56 19.54
CA LYS A 298 -7.70 -12.35 19.50
C LYS A 298 -7.39 -11.39 20.66
N GLY A 299 -7.24 -10.10 20.35
CA GLY A 299 -6.87 -9.04 21.29
C GLY A 299 -5.37 -8.82 21.48
N SER A 300 -4.52 -9.78 21.10
CA SER A 300 -3.05 -9.62 21.24
C SER A 300 -2.49 -8.55 20.29
N GLU A 301 -1.51 -7.79 20.78
CA GLU A 301 -0.75 -6.84 19.98
C GLU A 301 0.60 -7.43 19.53
N ILE A 302 0.94 -7.23 18.26
CA ILE A 302 2.18 -7.69 17.63
C ILE A 302 2.97 -6.43 17.23
N PRO A 303 3.98 -6.00 18.00
CA PRO A 303 4.78 -4.81 17.69
C PRO A 303 5.76 -5.14 16.56
N ILE A 304 5.47 -4.69 15.34
CA ILE A 304 6.22 -5.07 14.12
C ILE A 304 7.57 -4.35 14.01
N GLY A 305 7.63 -3.10 14.47
CA GLY A 305 8.90 -2.37 14.55
C GLY A 305 8.76 -0.85 14.63
N THR A 306 9.89 -0.19 14.87
CA THR A 306 9.99 1.28 15.01
C THR A 306 11.09 1.82 14.11
N ILE A 307 10.77 2.83 13.30
CA ILE A 307 11.67 3.46 12.32
C ILE A 307 11.66 4.98 12.50
N LEU A 308 12.83 5.62 12.40
CA LEU A 308 12.96 7.07 12.26
C LEU A 308 13.04 7.43 10.78
N PHE A 309 12.23 8.41 10.37
CA PHE A 309 12.14 8.95 9.02
C PHE A 309 12.71 10.36 8.99
N GLU A 310 13.90 10.51 8.40
CA GLU A 310 14.52 11.80 8.14
C GLU A 310 13.64 12.60 7.19
N SER A 311 13.03 13.68 7.72
CA SER A 311 11.99 14.43 7.00
C SER A 311 11.64 15.73 7.71
N ASP A 312 11.15 16.68 6.92
CA ASP A 312 10.88 18.06 7.35
C ASP A 312 9.45 18.20 7.94
N LYS A 313 9.05 17.19 8.74
CA LYS A 313 7.79 17.10 9.53
C LYS A 313 6.48 16.77 8.77
N ILE A 314 6.49 16.66 7.44
CA ILE A 314 5.28 16.67 6.58
C ILE A 314 4.50 15.32 6.48
N GLY A 315 4.66 14.38 7.42
CA GLY A 315 3.90 13.11 7.42
C GLY A 315 4.02 12.28 6.13
N PHE A 316 3.05 11.37 5.89
CA PHE A 316 2.94 10.65 4.63
C PHE A 316 1.90 11.29 3.70
N TYR A 317 2.28 11.56 2.44
CA TYR A 317 1.42 12.18 1.43
C TYR A 317 0.89 11.17 0.38
N ARG A 318 1.48 9.98 0.32
CA ARG A 318 1.08 8.89 -0.57
C ARG A 318 0.48 7.76 0.25
N LEU A 319 -0.67 7.28 -0.18
CA LEU A 319 -1.26 6.02 0.27
C LEU A 319 -1.80 5.25 -0.93
N GLY A 320 -1.51 3.96 -0.98
CA GLY A 320 -2.05 3.01 -1.94
C GLY A 320 -1.99 1.62 -1.33
N THR A 321 -2.60 0.63 -1.97
CA THR A 321 -2.60 -0.75 -1.49
C THR A 321 -2.41 -1.70 -2.65
N PHE A 322 -1.82 -2.88 -2.42
CA PHE A 322 -1.65 -3.90 -3.44
C PHE A 322 -1.70 -5.31 -2.86
N ASP A 323 -2.12 -6.25 -3.70
CA ASP A 323 -1.86 -7.68 -3.54
C ASP A 323 -0.72 -8.03 -4.51
N GLU A 324 0.40 -8.54 -4.00
CA GLU A 324 1.47 -9.10 -4.82
C GLU A 324 1.66 -10.60 -4.60
N MET A 325 1.57 -11.32 -5.72
CA MET A 325 1.86 -12.74 -5.84
C MET A 325 3.37 -12.97 -5.69
N LEU A 326 3.76 -13.60 -4.58
CA LEU A 326 5.15 -13.68 -4.17
C LEU A 326 5.97 -14.64 -5.03
N GLY A 327 7.08 -14.13 -5.57
CA GLY A 327 7.90 -14.88 -6.51
C GLY A 327 7.22 -14.99 -7.87
N CYS A 328 6.90 -16.22 -8.28
CA CYS A 328 6.28 -16.50 -9.58
C CYS A 328 5.18 -17.56 -9.42
N ASN A 329 4.04 -17.12 -8.87
CA ASN A 329 2.80 -17.89 -8.85
C ASN A 329 2.26 -17.97 -10.29
N LYS A 330 2.14 -19.18 -10.86
CA LYS A 330 1.55 -19.38 -12.20
C LYS A 330 0.03 -19.23 -12.17
N CYS A 331 -0.61 -19.21 -13.34
CA CYS A 331 -2.05 -19.41 -13.42
C CYS A 331 -2.43 -20.71 -12.68
N ASN A 332 -3.56 -20.68 -11.96
CA ASN A 332 -4.03 -21.79 -11.13
C ASN A 332 -3.04 -22.28 -10.05
N SER A 333 -1.97 -21.56 -9.70
CA SER A 333 -1.08 -22.04 -8.61
C SER A 333 -1.67 -21.80 -7.22
N ILE A 334 -2.51 -20.78 -7.08
CA ILE A 334 -3.03 -20.29 -5.79
C ILE A 334 -4.40 -19.67 -6.03
N TYR A 335 -5.30 -19.85 -5.07
CA TYR A 335 -6.54 -19.11 -4.95
C TYR A 335 -6.43 -18.22 -3.70
N HIS A 336 -6.77 -16.95 -3.87
CA HIS A 336 -6.62 -15.93 -2.86
C HIS A 336 -7.83 -14.99 -2.88
N LYS A 337 -8.36 -14.67 -1.70
CA LYS A 337 -9.35 -13.61 -1.48
C LYS A 337 -9.02 -12.87 -0.20
N ASP A 338 -8.80 -11.56 -0.27
CA ASP A 338 -8.67 -10.69 0.90
C ASP A 338 -9.63 -9.52 0.87
N THR A 339 -10.09 -9.11 2.06
CA THR A 339 -10.88 -7.89 2.24
C THR A 339 -10.17 -6.96 3.21
N ARG A 340 -10.01 -5.70 2.79
CA ARG A 340 -9.35 -4.63 3.55
C ARG A 340 -10.38 -3.58 3.92
N TYR A 341 -10.56 -3.31 5.19
CA TYR A 341 -11.48 -2.30 5.72
C TYR A 341 -10.73 -1.02 6.12
N GLY A 342 -11.31 0.13 5.81
CA GLY A 342 -10.63 1.44 5.85
C GLY A 342 -10.08 1.81 4.47
N PRO A 343 -8.88 2.41 4.36
CA PRO A 343 -8.04 2.91 5.45
C PRO A 343 -8.65 4.11 6.19
N LYS A 344 -8.60 4.11 7.53
CA LYS A 344 -8.85 5.30 8.36
C LYS A 344 -7.51 6.02 8.56
N VAL A 345 -7.38 7.25 8.06
CA VAL A 345 -6.15 8.05 8.21
C VAL A 345 -6.38 9.19 9.20
N GLY A 346 -5.44 9.39 10.12
CA GLY A 346 -5.40 10.51 11.05
C GLY A 346 -4.41 11.59 10.61
N ALA A 347 -4.63 12.83 11.04
CA ALA A 347 -3.80 13.99 10.73
C ALA A 347 -3.25 14.68 11.98
N ASP A 348 -2.41 15.70 11.79
CA ASP A 348 -1.70 16.41 12.87
C ASP A 348 -2.60 17.21 13.83
N ASP A 349 -3.83 17.51 13.40
CA ASP A 349 -4.88 18.21 14.16
C ASP A 349 -5.87 17.24 14.85
N GLY A 350 -5.52 15.96 14.95
CA GLY A 350 -6.36 14.91 15.56
C GLY A 350 -7.57 14.49 14.74
N THR A 351 -7.83 15.12 13.59
CA THR A 351 -8.94 14.73 12.72
C THR A 351 -8.66 13.43 11.98
N PHE A 352 -9.72 12.68 11.68
CA PHE A 352 -9.65 11.46 10.89
C PHE A 352 -10.52 11.55 9.63
N GLN A 353 -10.10 10.89 8.56
CA GLN A 353 -10.91 10.69 7.36
C GLN A 353 -10.87 9.24 6.88
N LYS A 354 -11.99 8.78 6.31
CA LYS A 354 -12.10 7.55 5.52
C LYS A 354 -12.08 7.91 4.02
N PRO A 355 -11.84 6.97 3.10
CA PRO A 355 -11.94 7.23 1.67
C PRO A 355 -13.39 7.56 1.31
N ILE A 356 -13.58 8.50 0.39
CA ILE A 356 -14.88 8.79 -0.23
C ILE A 356 -15.12 7.95 -1.50
N LYS A 357 -14.04 7.37 -2.05
CA LYS A 357 -14.02 6.54 -3.25
C LYS A 357 -12.80 5.61 -3.24
N MET A 358 -12.95 4.40 -3.78
CA MET A 358 -11.87 3.44 -4.00
C MET A 358 -11.77 3.08 -5.49
N ASN A 359 -10.55 3.09 -6.03
CA ASN A 359 -10.25 2.64 -7.39
C ASN A 359 -9.44 1.35 -7.36
N GLY A 360 -9.79 0.39 -8.22
CA GLY A 360 -9.07 -0.85 -8.46
C GLY A 360 -8.41 -0.88 -9.83
N LYS A 361 -7.28 -1.58 -9.95
CA LYS A 361 -6.67 -1.91 -11.24
C LYS A 361 -5.81 -3.17 -11.17
N THR A 362 -5.75 -3.92 -12.26
CA THR A 362 -4.74 -4.96 -12.51
C THR A 362 -3.93 -4.63 -13.78
N ARG A 363 -2.69 -5.13 -13.88
CA ARG A 363 -1.87 -4.99 -15.10
C ARG A 363 -2.19 -6.12 -16.08
N TYR A 364 -3.25 -5.92 -16.86
CA TYR A 364 -3.85 -6.97 -17.72
C TYR A 364 -3.03 -7.33 -18.97
N TYR A 365 -2.37 -6.36 -19.60
CA TYR A 365 -2.15 -6.34 -21.06
C TYR A 365 -1.48 -7.56 -21.70
N ASP A 366 -0.59 -8.27 -21.00
CA ASP A 366 0.16 -9.40 -21.56
C ASP A 366 0.00 -10.72 -20.77
N SER A 367 -1.01 -10.85 -19.90
CA SER A 367 -1.16 -12.06 -19.06
C SER A 367 -2.10 -13.10 -19.65
N THR A 368 -1.69 -14.37 -19.63
CA THR A 368 -2.59 -15.52 -19.85
C THR A 368 -3.48 -15.75 -18.62
N CYS A 369 -2.95 -15.53 -17.41
CA CYS A 369 -3.72 -15.57 -16.19
C CYS A 369 -4.65 -14.35 -16.10
N LYS A 370 -5.96 -14.58 -16.22
CA LYS A 370 -6.98 -13.52 -16.32
C LYS A 370 -8.03 -13.54 -15.21
N LYS A 371 -8.01 -14.54 -14.33
CA LYS A 371 -8.96 -14.70 -13.22
C LYS A 371 -8.59 -13.80 -12.04
N TYR A 372 -9.10 -12.58 -12.05
CA TYR A 372 -9.01 -11.60 -10.96
C TYR A 372 -10.32 -10.85 -10.78
N HIS A 373 -10.67 -10.56 -9.54
CA HIS A 373 -11.81 -9.71 -9.19
C HIS A 373 -11.35 -8.59 -8.24
N ILE A 374 -11.89 -7.38 -8.45
CA ILE A 374 -11.72 -6.25 -7.53
C ILE A 374 -13.10 -5.65 -7.24
N SER A 375 -13.60 -5.86 -6.03
CA SER A 375 -14.85 -5.31 -5.51
C SER A 375 -14.65 -4.63 -4.16
N GLY A 376 -15.73 -4.21 -3.50
CA GLY A 376 -15.67 -3.48 -2.25
C GLY A 376 -17.01 -2.85 -1.88
N SER A 377 -17.07 -2.24 -0.70
CA SER A 377 -18.29 -1.61 -0.19
C SER A 377 -18.01 -0.22 0.35
N LYS A 378 -18.80 0.77 -0.10
CA LYS A 378 -18.74 2.15 0.40
C LYS A 378 -19.18 2.25 1.87
N SER A 379 -20.24 1.54 2.26
CA SER A 379 -20.76 1.56 3.64
C SER A 379 -19.77 0.92 4.63
N LYS A 380 -19.14 -0.20 4.24
CA LYS A 380 -18.08 -0.85 5.03
C LYS A 380 -16.71 -0.18 4.86
N SER A 381 -16.58 0.80 3.96
CA SER A 381 -15.32 1.39 3.51
C SER A 381 -14.28 0.31 3.21
N SER A 382 -14.59 -0.63 2.31
CA SER A 382 -13.73 -1.78 2.04
C SER A 382 -13.33 -1.93 0.57
N ILE A 383 -12.20 -2.58 0.33
CA ILE A 383 -11.82 -3.13 -0.97
C ILE A 383 -11.50 -4.62 -0.79
N THR A 384 -11.93 -5.43 -1.74
CA THR A 384 -11.73 -6.87 -1.79
C THR A 384 -10.94 -7.19 -3.06
N PHE A 385 -9.89 -7.98 -2.92
CA PHE A 385 -9.12 -8.52 -4.04
C PHE A 385 -9.26 -10.03 -4.07
N GLU A 386 -9.43 -10.56 -5.27
CA GLU A 386 -9.57 -11.99 -5.50
C GLU A 386 -8.79 -12.41 -6.73
N SER A 387 -8.14 -13.57 -6.66
CA SER A 387 -7.27 -14.07 -7.71
C SER A 387 -7.17 -15.59 -7.65
N GLY A 388 -7.30 -16.26 -8.80
CA GLY A 388 -6.99 -17.68 -8.93
C GLY A 388 -8.06 -18.50 -9.63
N PRO A 389 -8.04 -19.84 -9.51
CA PRO A 389 -8.90 -20.73 -10.27
C PRO A 389 -10.39 -20.55 -9.98
N PHE A 390 -10.77 -20.25 -8.74
CA PHE A 390 -12.17 -20.16 -8.28
C PHE A 390 -12.75 -18.73 -8.34
N THR A 391 -12.09 -17.80 -9.03
CA THR A 391 -12.62 -16.45 -9.19
C THR A 391 -13.74 -16.40 -10.23
N GLU A 392 -14.96 -16.22 -9.74
CA GLU A 392 -16.21 -16.22 -10.52
C GLU A 392 -16.31 -15.04 -11.50
N GLU A 393 -16.04 -13.81 -11.03
CA GLU A 393 -16.17 -12.59 -11.83
C GLU A 393 -14.82 -11.99 -12.26
N VAL A 394 -14.67 -11.61 -13.54
CA VAL A 394 -13.38 -11.10 -14.07
C VAL A 394 -13.38 -9.57 -14.25
N THR A 395 -12.58 -8.87 -13.44
CA THR A 395 -12.31 -7.44 -13.59
C THR A 395 -11.32 -7.16 -14.72
N LYS A 396 -11.77 -6.49 -15.79
CA LYS A 396 -10.93 -6.08 -16.92
C LYS A 396 -10.39 -4.65 -16.72
N GLY A 397 -9.08 -4.52 -16.50
CA GLY A 397 -8.37 -3.24 -16.58
C GLY A 397 -8.44 -2.35 -15.32
N LYS A 398 -9.01 -1.15 -15.45
CA LYS A 398 -9.23 -0.17 -14.36
C LYS A 398 -10.72 -0.11 -14.05
N THR A 399 -11.08 -0.17 -12.78
CA THR A 399 -12.48 -0.17 -12.34
C THR A 399 -12.65 0.73 -11.12
N GLN A 400 -13.67 1.58 -11.12
CA GLN A 400 -14.12 2.22 -9.88
C GLN A 400 -14.81 1.15 -9.04
N VAL A 401 -14.37 0.99 -7.80
CA VAL A 401 -14.93 -0.01 -6.89
C VAL A 401 -16.19 0.54 -6.24
N TRP A 402 -16.12 1.79 -5.78
CA TRP A 402 -17.24 2.64 -5.33
C TRP A 402 -16.76 4.09 -5.23
#